data_AF-A0A653C8I6-F1
#
_entry.id   AF-A0A653C8I6-F1
#
_cell.length_a   1.000
_cell.length_b   1.000
_cell.length_c   1.000
_cell.angle_alpha   90.00
_cell.angle_beta   90.00
_cell.angle_gamma   90.00
#
_symmetry.space_group_name_H-M   'P 1'
#
loop_
_entity.id
_entity.type
_entity.pdbx_description
1 polymer ?
#
loop_
_entity_poly.entity_id
_entity_poly.type
_entity_poly.pdbx_seq_one_letter_code
_entity_poly.pdbx_strand_id
1 'polypeptide(L)' 'YGLGINYNKTKVIIVDREHDNHREIKSIGRCELVQNFVYLGSLIDNYSGSCENEIRRRHDKTY' A
#
# COMPACT_ATOMS: atom_id res chain seq x y z
N TYR A 1 15.50 -10.89 16.08
CA TYR A 1 14.36 -10.37 15.29
C TYR A 1 13.90 -11.47 14.34
N GLY A 2 12.76 -12.10 14.63
CA GLY A 2 12.31 -13.33 13.96
C GLY A 2 10.93 -13.21 13.31
N LEU A 3 10.57 -12.01 12.84
CA LEU A 3 9.31 -11.78 12.16
C LEU A 3 9.49 -12.10 10.66
N GLY A 4 8.62 -12.96 10.13
CA GLY A 4 8.59 -13.33 8.72
C GLY A 4 7.49 -12.59 7.96
N ILE A 5 7.72 -12.33 6.67
CA ILE A 5 6.74 -11.71 5.78
C ILE A 5 5.78 -12.79 5.27
N ASN A 6 4.47 -12.57 5.45
CA ASN A 6 3.44 -13.42 4.84
C ASN A 6 3.12 -12.91 3.43
N TYR A 7 3.73 -13.51 2.41
CA TYR A 7 3.56 -13.11 1.02
C TYR A 7 2.11 -13.25 0.50
N ASN A 8 1.29 -14.13 1.09
CA ASN A 8 -0.12 -14.27 0.68
C ASN A 8 -1.00 -13.12 1.17
N LYS A 9 -0.59 -12.42 2.24
CA LYS A 9 -1.34 -11.29 2.82
C LYS A 9 -0.70 -9.93 2.54
N THR A 10 0.57 -9.92 2.16
CA THR A 10 1.32 -8.68 1.92
C THR A 10 1.13 -8.23 0.49
N LYS A 11 0.57 -7.03 0.32
CA LYS A 11 0.45 -6.36 -0.98
C LYS A 11 1.43 -5.20 -1.03
N VAL A 12 1.99 -4.93 -2.20
CA VAL A 12 2.96 -3.85 -2.43
C VAL A 12 2.36 -2.84 -3.40
N ILE A 13 2.54 -1.56 -3.08
CA ILE A 13 2.15 -0.43 -3.92
C ILE A 13 3.42 0.31 -4.29
N ILE A 14 3.62 0.56 -5.59
CA ILE A 14 4.70 1.42 -6.09
C ILE A 14 4.10 2.79 -6.35
N VAL A 15 4.56 3.80 -5.60
CA VAL A 15 4.16 5.19 -5.80
C VAL A 15 5.18 5.82 -6.76
N ASP A 16 4.85 5.87 -8.05
CA ASP A 16 5.63 6.58 -9.06
C ASP A 16 5.07 7.99 -9.24
N ARG A 17 5.81 9.01 -8.80
CA ARG A 17 5.37 10.41 -8.82
C ARG A 17 5.88 11.18 -10.05
N GLU A 18 6.79 10.60 -10.83
CA GLU A 18 7.44 11.31 -11.94
C GLU A 18 7.30 10.61 -13.30
N HIS A 19 7.00 9.31 -13.35
CA HIS A 19 6.82 8.61 -14.61
C HIS A 19 5.44 7.95 -14.71
N ASP A 20 4.71 8.31 -15.76
CA ASP A 20 3.53 7.58 -16.22
C ASP A 20 3.99 6.18 -16.67
N ASN A 21 3.87 5.23 -15.75
CA ASN A 21 4.29 3.83 -15.80
C ASN A 21 4.23 3.18 -17.21
N HIS A 22 5.30 3.28 -18.01
CA HIS A 22 5.36 2.60 -19.31
C HIS A 22 5.82 1.13 -19.22
N ARG A 23 6.15 0.63 -18.02
CA ARG A 23 6.42 -0.79 -17.80
C ARG A 23 5.45 -1.29 -16.74
N GLU A 24 4.48 -2.09 -17.17
CA GLU A 24 3.63 -2.88 -16.27
C GLU A 24 4.51 -3.82 -15.42
N ILE A 25 5.02 -3.33 -14.30
CA ILE A 25 5.60 -4.19 -13.27
C ILE A 25 4.40 -4.91 -12.66
N LYS A 26 4.31 -6.22 -12.86
CA LYS A 26 3.18 -7.03 -12.39
C LYS A 26 3.41 -7.61 -10.98
N SER A 27 4.67 -7.70 -10.54
CA SER A 27 5.04 -8.24 -9.22
C SER A 27 6.42 -7.75 -8.78
N ILE A 28 6.64 -7.59 -7.47
CA ILE A 28 7.98 -7.47 -6.87
C ILE A 28 8.24 -8.73 -6.04
N GLY A 29 9.19 -9.55 -6.47
CA GLY A 29 9.50 -10.83 -5.81
C GLY A 29 8.26 -11.75 -5.78
N ARG A 30 7.82 -12.13 -4.57
CA ARG A 30 6.59 -12.91 -4.35
C ARG A 30 5.38 -12.06 -3.96
N CYS A 31 5.55 -10.74 -3.91
CA CYS A 31 4.48 -9.83 -3.53
C CYS A 31 3.69 -9.39 -4.77
N GLU A 32 2.38 -9.40 -4.62
CA GLU A 32 1.45 -8.86 -5.59
C GLU A 32 1.53 -7.33 -5.59
N LEU A 33 1.60 -6.75 -6.79
CA LEU A 33 1.50 -5.31 -6.96
C LEU A 33 0.04 -4.91 -7.12
N VAL A 34 -0.40 -3.95 -6.31
CA VAL A 34 -1.74 -3.39 -6.39
C VAL A 34 -1.68 -1.89 -6.62
N GLN A 35 -2.68 -1.37 -7.33
CA GLN A 35 -2.82 0.07 -7.58
C GLN A 35 -3.61 0.78 -6.47
N ASN A 36 -4.40 0.01 -5.72
CA ASN A 36 -5.15 0.47 -4.57
C ASN A 36 -5.21 -0.61 -3.48
N PHE A 37 -5.36 -0.19 -2.24
CA PHE A 37 -5.50 -1.07 -1.09
C PHE A 37 -6.28 -0.36 0.02
N VAL A 38 -7.18 -1.08 0.70
CA VAL A 38 -7.88 -0.53 1.87
C VAL A 38 -7.11 -0.90 3.13
N TYR A 39 -6.61 0.11 3.84
CA TYR A 39 -5.91 -0.05 5.11
C TYR A 39 -6.62 0.70 6.23
N LEU A 40 -7.02 -0.03 7.28
CA LEU A 40 -7.82 0.50 8.39
C LEU A 40 -9.09 1.23 7.89
N GLY A 41 -9.67 0.83 6.76
CA GLY A 41 -10.83 1.49 6.15
C GLY A 41 -10.50 2.74 5.33
N SER A 42 -9.22 3.08 5.15
CA SER A 42 -8.76 4.18 4.29
C SER A 42 -8.37 3.57 2.95
N LEU A 43 -8.84 4.17 1.85
CA LEU A 43 -8.34 3.82 0.53
C LEU A 43 -6.95 4.43 0.37
N ILE A 44 -5.95 3.59 0.14
CA ILE A 44 -4.62 3.98 -0.28
C ILE A 44 -4.55 3.70 -1.77
N ASP A 45 -4.39 4.71 -2.59
CA ASP A 45 -4.15 4.55 -4.02
C ASP A 45 -2.97 5.43 -4.47
N ASN A 46 -2.50 5.19 -5.69
CA ASN A 46 -1.34 5.89 -6.25
C ASN A 46 -1.64 7.29 -6.79
N TYR A 47 -2.90 7.70 -6.85
CA TYR A 47 -3.34 8.96 -7.47
C TYR A 47 -3.70 10.02 -6.44
N SER A 48 -4.19 9.59 -5.29
CA SER A 48 -4.56 10.40 -4.14
C SER A 48 -3.33 10.77 -3.33
N GLY A 49 -3.38 11.94 -2.70
CA GLY A 49 -2.32 12.43 -1.82
C GLY A 49 -2.20 11.60 -0.53
N SER A 50 -1.68 12.22 0.52
CA SER A 50 -1.49 11.53 1.80
C SER A 50 -2.81 11.13 2.47
N CYS A 51 -2.98 9.83 2.74
CA CYS A 51 -4.04 9.28 3.60
C CYS A 51 -3.66 9.25 5.10
N GLU A 52 -2.53 9.87 5.48
CA GLU A 52 -1.98 9.87 6.84
C GLU A 52 -3.00 10.32 7.89
N ASN A 53 -3.67 11.45 7.66
CA ASN A 53 -4.61 12.01 8.64
C ASN A 53 -5.79 11.05 8.92
N GLU A 54 -6.26 10.34 7.90
CA GLU A 54 -7.35 9.38 8.05
C GLU A 54 -6.89 8.13 8.82
N ILE A 55 -5.70 7.62 8.49
CA ILE A 55 -5.09 6.47 9.14
C ILE A 55 -4.83 6.77 10.62
N ARG A 56 -4.20 7.92 10.95
CA ARG A 56 -3.94 8.34 12.34
C ARG A 56 -5.22 8.42 13.14
N ARG A 57 -6.27 9.08 12.62
CA ARG A 57 -7.58 9.17 13.30
C ARG A 57 -8.18 7.81 13.64
N ARG A 58 -7.95 6.78 12.82
CA ARG A 58 -8.50 5.45 13.08
C ARG A 58 -7.62 4.59 13.96
N HIS A 59 -6.30 4.72 13.84
CA HIS A 59 -5.37 4.11 14.77
C HIS A 59 -5.65 4.58 16.21
N ASP A 60 -5.77 5.90 16.42
CA ASP A 60 -6.04 6.49 17.73
C ASP A 60 -7.42 6.10 18.30
N LYS A 61 -8.39 5.73 17.45
CA LYS A 61 -9.71 5.22 17.87
C LYS A 61 -9.73 3.74 18.25
N THR A 62 -8.65 3.01 17.97
CA THR A 62 -8.56 1.56 18.21
C THR A 62 -7.95 1.24 19.59
N TYR A 63 -7.57 2.26 20.36
CA TYR A 63 -7.08 2.18 21.75
C TYR A 63 -8.00 2.90 22.71
#